data_AF-A0A364K2G0-F1
#
_entry.id   AF-A0A364K2G0-F1
#
_cell.length_a   1.000
_cell.length_b   1.000
_cell.length_c   1.000
_cell.angle_alpha   90.00
_cell.angle_beta   90.00
_cell.angle_gamma   90.00
#
_symmetry.space_group_name_H-M   'P 1'
#
loop_
_entity.id
_entity.type
_entity.pdbx_description
1 polymer ?
#
loop_
_entity_poly.entity_id
_entity_poly.type
_entity_poly.pdbx_seq_one_letter_code
_entity_poly.pdbx_strand_id
1 'polypeptide(L)'
;MTQGLSALGNAISYFTIVFWLTQTAPKKDLIFLLTVLSLITLIPRFVISPIAGVWVDRFDRKKIMLVADLLQGFLMIVLLFAFYEDLNVWILFSLLGVMALINQVTES
;
A
#
# COMPACT_ATOMS: atom_id res chain seq x y z
N MET A 1 8.37 18.58 2.22
CA MET A 1 7.64 18.38 3.51
C MET A 1 6.43 17.46 3.35
N THR A 2 5.64 17.57 2.27
CA THR A 2 4.52 16.66 1.99
C THR A 2 4.92 15.19 1.81
N GLN A 3 6.00 14.91 1.08
CA GLN A 3 6.50 13.53 0.89
C GLN A 3 6.94 12.86 2.20
N GLY A 4 7.56 13.60 3.11
CA GLY A 4 7.96 13.07 4.43
C GLY A 4 6.75 12.70 5.30
N LEU A 5 5.68 13.50 5.25
CA LEU A 5 4.44 13.21 5.96
C LEU A 5 3.74 11.96 5.41
N SER A 6 3.69 11.82 4.08
CA SER A 6 3.12 10.63 3.42
C SER A 6 3.93 9.36 3.73
N ALA A 7 5.27 9.45 3.70
CA ALA A 7 6.15 8.35 4.06
C ALA A 7 5.96 7.88 5.51
N LEU A 8 5.81 8.81 6.44
CA LEU A 8 5.49 8.49 7.84
C LEU A 8 4.12 7.81 7.97
N GLY A 9 3.10 8.32 7.27
CA GLY A 9 1.77 7.70 7.25
C GLY A 9 1.80 6.26 6.72
N ASN A 10 2.55 6.00 5.65
CA ASN A 10 2.78 4.66 5.13
C ASN A 10 3.47 3.75 6.14
N ALA A 11 4.52 4.23 6.81
CA ALA A 11 5.27 3.45 7.80
C ALA A 11 4.37 3.06 8.99
N ILE A 12 3.56 3.99 9.49
CA ILE A 12 2.58 3.74 10.55
C ILE A 12 1.54 2.72 10.07
N SER A 13 0.98 2.90 8.87
CA SER A 13 -0.02 1.99 8.31
C SER A 13 0.51 0.57 8.19
N TYR A 14 1.73 0.41 7.67
CA TYR A 14 2.39 -0.89 7.56
C TYR A 14 2.59 -1.53 8.93
N PHE A 15 3.08 -0.78 9.92
CA PHE A 15 3.23 -1.26 11.29
C PHE A 15 1.89 -1.69 11.90
N THR A 16 0.84 -0.90 11.74
CA THR A 16 -0.51 -1.21 12.24
C THR A 16 -1.03 -2.53 11.65
N ILE A 17 -0.82 -2.77 10.36
CA ILE A 17 -1.26 -4.00 9.70
C ILE A 17 -0.48 -5.22 10.21
N VAL A 18 0.84 -5.09 10.34
CA VAL A 18 1.67 -6.16 10.93
C VAL A 18 1.20 -6.47 12.35
N PHE A 19 0.98 -5.45 13.17
CA PHE A 19 0.49 -5.61 14.53
C PHE A 19 -0.88 -6.29 14.56
N TRP A 20 -1.84 -5.83 13.75
CA TRP A 20 -3.17 -6.44 13.65
C TRP A 20 -3.11 -7.92 13.25
N LEU A 21 -2.27 -8.27 12.27
CA LEU A 21 -2.09 -9.64 11.82
C LEU A 21 -1.52 -10.54 12.93
N THR A 22 -0.58 -10.02 13.74
CA THR A 22 -0.03 -10.77 14.87
C THR A 22 -1.04 -11.04 15.99
N GLN A 23 -2.06 -10.20 16.13
CA GLN A 23 -3.12 -10.37 17.14
C GLN A 23 -4.26 -11.25 16.65
N THR A 24 -4.58 -11.23 15.36
CA THR A 24 -5.76 -11.89 14.79
C THR A 24 -5.48 -13.23 14.12
N ALA A 25 -4.28 -13.41 13.55
CA ALA A 25 -3.96 -14.62 12.81
C ALA A 25 -3.62 -15.79 13.75
N PRO A 26 -4.01 -17.04 13.41
CA PRO A 26 -3.53 -18.22 14.09
C PRO A 26 -2.00 -18.32 14.01
N LYS A 27 -1.33 -18.68 15.12
CA LYS A 27 0.14 -18.80 15.18
C LYS A 27 0.73 -19.68 14.07
N LYS A 28 -0.01 -20.73 13.66
CA LYS A 28 0.39 -21.65 12.58
C LYS A 28 0.53 -20.97 11.21
N ASP A 29 -0.29 -19.95 10.94
CA ASP A 29 -0.38 -19.30 9.63
C ASP A 29 0.31 -17.93 9.61
N LEU A 30 0.68 -17.40 10.79
CA LEU A 30 1.25 -16.06 10.95
C LEU A 30 2.50 -15.83 10.09
N ILE A 31 3.45 -16.77 10.09
CA ILE A 31 4.71 -16.66 9.32
C ILE A 31 4.41 -16.57 7.82
N PHE A 32 3.48 -17.40 7.35
CA PHE A 32 3.05 -17.42 5.96
C PHE A 32 2.38 -16.09 5.58
N LEU A 33 1.44 -15.61 6.39
CA LEU A 33 0.72 -14.36 6.12
C LEU A 33 1.63 -13.13 6.14
N LEU A 34 2.61 -13.06 7.06
CA LEU A 34 3.59 -11.97 7.09
C LEU A 34 4.54 -12.01 5.88
N THR A 35 4.89 -13.21 5.42
CA THR A 35 5.70 -13.38 4.21
C THR A 35 4.93 -12.92 2.97
N VAL A 36 3.66 -13.31 2.84
CA VAL A 36 2.78 -12.87 1.75
C VAL A 36 2.60 -11.35 1.79
N LEU A 37 2.36 -10.77 2.96
CA LEU A 37 2.27 -9.32 3.14
C LEU A 37 3.53 -8.60 2.64
N SER A 38 4.70 -9.10 3.02
CA SER A 38 5.99 -8.55 2.59
C SER A 38 6.17 -8.64 1.07
N LEU A 39 5.83 -9.79 0.47
CA LEU A 39 5.90 -9.99 -0.98
C LEU A 39 4.95 -9.05 -1.72
N ILE A 40 3.73 -8.86 -1.23
CA ILE A 40 2.75 -7.93 -1.81
C ILE A 40 3.26 -6.50 -1.76
N THR A 41 4.03 -6.11 -0.75
CA THR A 41 4.63 -4.76 -0.70
C THR A 41 5.88 -4.63 -1.59
N LEU A 42 6.62 -5.71 -1.80
CA LEU A 42 7.91 -5.70 -2.51
C LEU A 42 7.78 -5.90 -4.02
N ILE A 43 6.98 -6.89 -4.45
CA ILE A 43 6.85 -7.28 -5.86
C ILE A 43 6.36 -6.11 -6.75
N PRO A 44 5.32 -5.35 -6.36
CA PRO A 44 4.90 -4.14 -7.07
C PRO A 44 6.04 -3.17 -7.35
N ARG A 45 6.92 -2.94 -6.37
CA ARG A 45 8.03 -1.98 -6.49
C ARG A 45 8.98 -2.38 -7.61
N PHE A 46 9.33 -3.66 -7.70
CA PHE A 46 10.22 -4.18 -8.74
C PHE A 46 9.60 -4.14 -10.14
N VAL A 47 8.33 -4.54 -10.26
CA VAL A 47 7.66 -4.65 -11.57
C VAL A 47 7.25 -3.29 -12.12
N ILE A 48 6.77 -2.38 -11.27
CA ILE A 48 6.28 -1.07 -11.69
C ILE A 48 7.39 -0.04 -11.84
N SER A 49 8.52 -0.15 -11.15
CA SER A 49 9.67 0.75 -11.31
C SER A 49 10.00 1.14 -12.77
N PRO A 50 10.22 0.19 -13.71
CA PRO A 50 10.54 0.54 -15.10
C PRO A 50 9.36 1.13 -15.88
N ILE A 51 8.12 0.76 -15.54
CA ILE A 51 6.91 1.23 -16.22
C ILE A 51 6.58 2.65 -15.74
N ALA A 52 6.63 2.88 -14.44
CA ALA A 52 6.36 4.18 -13.83
C ALA A 52 7.29 5.26 -14.40
N GLY A 53 8.59 4.98 -14.58
CA GLY A 53 9.52 5.91 -15.19
C GLY A 53 9.09 6.36 -16.60
N VAL A 54 8.78 5.39 -17.48
CA VAL A 54 8.38 5.70 -18.87
C VAL A 54 7.06 6.47 -18.94
N TRP A 55 6.12 6.20 -18.04
CA TRP A 55 4.82 6.87 -18.01
C TRP A 55 4.90 8.26 -17.38
N VAL A 56 5.67 8.43 -16.31
CA VAL A 56 5.87 9.73 -15.64
C VAL A 56 6.60 10.72 -16.56
N ASP A 57 7.51 10.25 -17.40
CA ASP A 57 8.23 11.09 -18.36
C ASP A 57 7.33 11.63 -19.49
N ARG A 58 6.19 11.00 -19.76
CA ARG A 58 5.28 11.38 -20.88
C ARG A 58 4.17 12.34 -20.48
N PHE A 59 3.89 12.49 -19.19
CA PHE A 59 2.77 13.28 -18.68
C PHE A 59 3.26 14.31 -17.66
N ASP A 60 2.41 15.29 -17.33
CA ASP A 60 2.72 16.26 -16.28
C ASP A 60 2.91 15.56 -14.92
N ARG A 61 4.17 15.41 -14.49
CA ARG A 61 4.54 14.76 -13.22
C ARG A 61 3.73 15.27 -12.01
N LYS A 62 3.44 16.57 -11.97
CA LYS A 62 2.60 17.19 -10.91
C LYS A 62 1.17 16.64 -10.88
N LYS A 63 0.54 16.40 -12.04
CA LYS A 63 -0.82 15.88 -12.11
C LYS A 63 -0.87 14.41 -11.72
N ILE A 64 0.12 13.62 -12.15
CA ILE A 64 0.23 12.20 -11.76
C ILE A 64 0.37 12.07 -10.24
N MET A 65 1.28 12.82 -9.64
CA MET A 65 1.50 12.80 -8.18
C MET A 65 0.22 13.18 -7.42
N LEU A 66 -0.49 14.23 -7.85
CA LEU A 66 -1.75 14.64 -7.21
C LEU A 66 -2.81 13.54 -7.26
N VAL A 67 -2.99 12.89 -8.43
CA VAL A 67 -3.98 11.82 -8.60
C VAL A 67 -3.61 10.59 -7.76
N ALA A 68 -2.32 10.24 -7.72
CA ALA A 68 -1.82 9.13 -6.92
C ALA A 68 -2.05 9.36 -5.42
N ASP A 69 -1.73 10.56 -4.91
CA ASP A 69 -1.96 10.92 -3.50
C ASP A 69 -3.45 10.88 -3.14
N LEU A 70 -4.33 11.39 -4.01
CA LEU A 70 -5.78 11.34 -3.81
C LEU A 70 -6.32 9.91 -3.81
N LEU A 71 -5.86 9.08 -4.75
CA LEU A 71 -6.26 7.68 -4.84
C LEU A 71 -5.80 6.89 -3.61
N GLN A 72 -4.60 7.16 -3.11
CA GLN A 72 -4.09 6.55 -1.88
C GLN A 72 -4.92 6.94 -0.65
N GLY A 73 -5.27 8.22 -0.52
CA GLY A 73 -6.17 8.69 0.54
C GLY A 73 -7.55 8.01 0.47
N PHE A 74 -8.11 7.88 -0.74
CA PHE A 74 -9.37 7.18 -0.95
C PHE A 74 -9.29 5.70 -0.53
N LEU A 75 -8.22 5.00 -0.91
CA LEU A 75 -8.03 3.60 -0.53
C LEU A 75 -7.87 3.43 0.99
N MET A 76 -7.26 4.38 1.70
CA MET A 76 -7.20 4.35 3.16
C MET A 76 -8.59 4.48 3.79
N ILE A 77 -9.46 5.32 3.22
CA ILE A 77 -10.85 5.44 3.68
C ILE A 77 -11.60 4.13 3.46
N VAL A 78 -11.44 3.50 2.29
CA VAL A 78 -12.03 2.18 2.00
C VAL A 78 -11.53 1.11 2.98
N LEU A 79 -10.23 1.09 3.27
CA LEU A 79 -9.64 0.20 4.26
C LEU A 79 -10.24 0.40 5.66
N LEU A 80 -10.48 1.65 6.06
CA LEU A 80 -11.07 2.01 7.34
C LEU A 80 -12.51 1.49 7.46
N PHE A 81 -13.33 1.65 6.42
CA PHE A 81 -14.68 1.06 6.39
C PHE A 81 -14.65 -0.46 6.40
N ALA A 82 -13.77 -1.08 5.60
CA ALA A 82 -13.60 -2.53 5.58
C ALA A 82 -13.16 -3.09 6.94
N PHE A 83 -12.44 -2.29 7.74
CA PHE A 83 -12.06 -2.66 9.10
C PHE A 83 -13.26 -2.74 10.06
N TYR A 84 -14.31 -1.95 9.80
CA TYR A 84 -15.51 -1.88 10.62
C TYR A 84 -16.50 -3.04 10.37
N GLU A 85 -16.49 -3.63 9.17
CA GLU A 85 -17.39 -4.71 8.75
C GLU A 85 -16.75 -6.12 8.74
N ASP A 86 -15.92 -6.43 9.74
CA ASP A 86 -15.16 -7.69 9.82
C ASP A 86 -14.20 -7.91 8.63
N LEU A 87 -13.02 -7.28 8.73
CA LEU A 87 -12.01 -7.26 7.69
C LEU A 87 -11.56 -8.65 7.24
N ASN A 88 -11.84 -8.98 5.98
CA ASN A 88 -11.28 -10.16 5.35
C ASN A 88 -9.80 -9.92 4.95
N VAL A 89 -8.91 -10.82 5.35
CA VAL A 89 -7.46 -10.77 5.06
C VAL A 89 -7.18 -10.67 3.55
N TRP A 90 -8.00 -11.27 2.69
CA TRP A 90 -7.84 -11.19 1.24
C TRP A 90 -8.16 -9.80 0.68
N ILE A 91 -9.16 -9.13 1.26
CA ILE A 91 -9.51 -7.74 0.91
C ILE A 91 -8.37 -6.81 1.34
N LEU A 92 -7.86 -7.00 2.56
CA LEU A 92 -6.69 -6.28 3.07
C LEU A 92 -5.50 -6.45 2.11
N PHE A 93 -5.14 -7.68 1.74
CA PHE A 93 -4.01 -7.96 0.84
C PHE A 93 -4.19 -7.33 -0.55
N SER A 94 -5.41 -7.37 -1.09
CA SER A 94 -5.70 -6.77 -2.39
C SER A 94 -5.55 -5.24 -2.35
N LEU A 95 -6.12 -4.59 -1.32
CA LEU A 95 -5.98 -3.15 -1.11
C LEU A 95 -4.53 -2.73 -0.94
N LEU A 96 -3.75 -3.51 -0.17
CA LEU A 96 -2.32 -3.23 0.03
C LEU A 96 -1.50 -3.38 -1.24
N GLY A 97 -1.82 -4.36 -2.07
CA GLY A 97 -1.19 -4.50 -3.39
C GLY A 97 -1.42 -3.26 -4.24
N VAL A 98 -2.66 -2.77 -4.31
CA VAL A 98 -3.00 -1.55 -5.07
C VAL A 98 -2.29 -0.32 -4.48
N MET A 99 -2.30 -0.15 -3.16
CA MET A 99 -1.59 0.94 -2.50
C MET A 99 -0.08 0.90 -2.76
N ALA A 100 0.53 -0.29 -2.78
CA ALA A 100 1.95 -0.45 -3.07
C ALA A 100 2.30 -0.01 -4.51
N LEU A 101 1.42 -0.30 -5.48
CA LEU A 101 1.59 0.15 -6.87
C LEU A 101 1.53 1.68 -6.96
N ILE A 102 0.57 2.32 -6.28
CA ILE A 102 0.40 3.78 -6.29
C ILE A 102 1.59 4.48 -5.65
N ASN A 103 2.06 3.95 -4.51
CA ASN A 103 3.24 4.47 -3.83
C ASN A 103 4.50 4.43 -4.71
N GLN A 104 4.63 3.43 -5.57
CA GLN A 104 5.78 3.38 -6.48
C GLN A 104 5.78 4.53 -7.49
N VAL A 105 4.60 5.00 -7.91
CA VAL A 105 4.44 6.11 -8.85
C VAL A 105 4.74 7.46 -8.18
N THR A 106 4.47 7.59 -6.88
CA THR A 106 4.81 8.81 -6.12
C THR A 106 6.28 8.88 -5.74
N GLU A 107 6.94 7.73 -5.55
CA GLU A 107 8.39 7.63 -5.29
C GLU A 107 9.25 7.87 -6.55
N SER A 108 8.72 7.66 -7.76
CA SER A 108 9.38 7.94 -9.06
C SER A 108 9.33 9.41 -9.49
#